data_AF-A0A0D2W7Z7-F1
#
_entry.id   AF-A0A0D2W7Z7-F1
#
_cell.length_a   1.000
_cell.length_b   1.000
_cell.length_c   1.000
_cell.angle_alpha   90.00
_cell.angle_beta   90.00
_cell.angle_gamma   90.00
#
_symmetry.space_group_name_H-M   'P 1'
#
loop_
_entity.id
_entity.type
_entity.pdbx_description
1 polymer ?
#
loop_
_entity_poly.entity_id
_entity_poly.type
_entity_poly.pdbx_seq_one_letter_code
_entity_poly.pdbx_strand_id
1 'polypeptide(L)'
;MKLLSGDVDQKKFGGDTPYSIMFGPDICGYSTKKVHAILTYNGTNHLIKKEVPCETDQLTHVYTFILRPDATYSILIDNVEKQTGSLYTDWDILPPKKIKDPEAKKPEDWDDKEYIPDPEDKKPEGYDDIPKEIPDPDAKKPEDWDDEEDGEWTPSTIPNPEYKGPWKPKKIKNPNYKGKWKAPIIDNPDFKDDPDLYVFPNLKYVGIELWQVKSGTMFDNILVADDVEYAKKLAEETWGKQKDAEKAAFEEAEKKREEEESKDAPVDSDAEDEDGADDTEGHESDSDTKSDDEDKEDAHDEL
;
A
#
# COMPACT_ATOMS: atom_id res chain seq x y z
N MET A 1 -23.92 4.55 -8.01
CA MET A 1 -24.91 5.08 -8.98
C MET A 1 -24.20 5.60 -10.22
N LYS A 2 -24.88 5.59 -11.37
CA LYS A 2 -24.41 6.17 -12.64
C LYS A 2 -25.34 7.32 -13.05
N LEU A 3 -24.79 8.46 -13.47
CA LEU A 3 -25.53 9.53 -14.15
C LEU A 3 -25.31 9.38 -15.65
N LEU A 4 -26.41 9.29 -16.40
CA LEU A 4 -26.40 8.91 -17.81
C LEU A 4 -26.95 10.00 -18.71
N SER A 5 -26.48 9.97 -19.96
CA SER A 5 -26.97 10.87 -20.99
C SER A 5 -28.41 10.55 -21.41
N GLY A 6 -29.05 11.49 -22.11
CA GLY A 6 -30.39 11.28 -22.67
C GLY A 6 -30.47 10.28 -23.83
N ASP A 7 -29.33 9.89 -24.40
CA ASP A 7 -29.23 9.02 -25.58
C ASP A 7 -29.27 7.52 -25.22
N VAL A 8 -29.31 7.19 -23.93
CA VAL A 8 -29.30 5.81 -23.46
C VAL A 8 -30.66 5.11 -23.70
N ASP A 9 -30.60 3.92 -24.31
CA ASP A 9 -31.73 2.98 -24.36
C ASP A 9 -31.86 2.25 -23.02
N GLN A 10 -32.78 2.72 -22.17
CA GLN A 10 -33.01 2.14 -20.84
C GLN A 10 -33.33 0.64 -20.86
N LYS A 11 -33.91 0.11 -21.95
CA LYS A 11 -34.23 -1.32 -22.06
C LYS A 11 -32.97 -2.18 -22.28
N LYS A 12 -31.86 -1.57 -22.66
CA LYS A 12 -30.56 -2.21 -22.87
C LYS A 12 -29.52 -1.76 -21.83
N PHE A 13 -29.97 -1.11 -20.76
CA PHE A 13 -29.09 -0.64 -19.70
C PHE A 13 -28.36 -1.80 -19.03
N GLY A 14 -27.05 -1.66 -18.85
CA GLY A 14 -26.15 -2.66 -18.28
C GLY A 14 -24.75 -2.10 -18.02
N GLY A 15 -23.82 -2.97 -17.64
CA GLY A 15 -22.43 -2.63 -17.28
C GLY A 15 -21.72 -1.71 -18.29
N ASP A 16 -21.83 -2.05 -19.57
CA ASP A 16 -21.15 -1.36 -20.68
C ASP A 16 -21.89 -0.10 -21.16
N THR A 17 -23.03 0.26 -20.56
CA THR A 17 -23.76 1.46 -20.97
C THR A 17 -22.94 2.71 -20.63
N PRO A 18 -22.67 3.59 -21.61
CA PRO A 18 -21.95 4.84 -21.36
C PRO A 18 -22.65 5.67 -20.29
N TYR A 19 -21.86 6.16 -19.34
CA TYR A 19 -22.29 7.08 -18.30
C TYR A 19 -21.34 8.28 -18.26
N SER A 20 -21.80 9.38 -17.66
CA SER A 20 -21.02 10.61 -17.51
C SER A 20 -20.28 10.64 -16.17
N ILE A 21 -20.96 10.20 -15.10
CA ILE A 21 -20.43 10.18 -13.74
C ILE A 21 -20.85 8.87 -13.09
N MET A 22 -19.94 8.19 -12.39
CA MET A 22 -20.27 7.09 -11.47
C MET A 22 -19.78 7.46 -10.08
N PHE A 23 -20.68 7.40 -9.10
CA PHE A 23 -20.38 7.74 -7.72
C PHE A 23 -21.09 6.81 -6.74
N GLY A 24 -20.40 6.41 -5.67
CA GLY A 24 -20.96 5.65 -4.56
C GLY A 24 -20.00 4.61 -3.97
N PRO A 25 -20.37 3.98 -2.86
CA PRO A 25 -19.56 2.96 -2.20
C PRO A 25 -19.46 1.68 -3.06
N ASP A 26 -18.30 1.03 -2.99
CA ASP A 26 -18.02 -0.27 -3.59
C ASP A 26 -17.24 -1.14 -2.59
N ILE A 27 -17.82 -2.31 -2.32
CA ILE A 27 -17.29 -3.28 -1.37
C ILE A 27 -17.20 -4.63 -2.09
N CYS A 28 -15.97 -5.09 -2.31
CA CYS A 28 -15.68 -6.37 -2.93
C CYS A 28 -14.54 -7.07 -2.17
N GLY A 29 -14.90 -8.09 -1.39
CA GLY A 29 -13.97 -8.84 -0.55
C GLY A 29 -13.28 -7.97 0.51
N TYR A 30 -12.05 -8.35 0.85
CA TYR A 30 -11.23 -7.61 1.83
C TYR A 30 -10.43 -6.46 1.22
N SER A 31 -10.21 -6.48 -0.11
CA SER A 31 -9.31 -5.57 -0.80
C SER A 31 -9.98 -4.30 -1.33
N THR A 32 -11.29 -4.31 -1.55
CA THR A 32 -12.01 -3.16 -2.12
C THR A 32 -13.07 -2.70 -1.13
N LYS A 33 -12.87 -1.54 -0.52
CA LYS A 33 -13.79 -0.86 0.40
C LYS A 33 -13.65 0.66 0.22
N LYS A 34 -14.11 1.16 -0.92
CA LYS A 34 -13.88 2.55 -1.32
C LYS A 34 -15.10 3.18 -1.95
N VAL A 35 -15.12 4.50 -1.96
CA VAL A 35 -16.07 5.30 -2.72
C VAL A 35 -15.51 5.52 -4.12
N HIS A 36 -16.22 5.05 -5.14
CA HIS A 36 -15.94 5.44 -6.52
C HIS A 36 -16.37 6.88 -6.75
N ALA A 37 -15.53 7.63 -7.46
CA ALA A 37 -15.85 8.90 -8.09
C ALA A 37 -15.20 8.89 -9.48
N ILE A 38 -15.92 8.37 -10.46
CA ILE A 38 -15.43 8.17 -11.83
C ILE A 38 -16.08 9.21 -12.73
N LEU A 39 -15.25 9.91 -13.51
CA LEU A 39 -15.66 10.96 -14.42
C LEU A 39 -15.35 10.53 -15.86
N THR A 40 -16.33 10.61 -16.75
CA THR A 40 -16.14 10.27 -18.16
C THR A 40 -15.77 11.50 -18.96
N TYR A 41 -14.58 11.49 -19.57
CA TYR A 41 -14.08 12.56 -20.42
C TYR A 41 -13.60 12.00 -21.76
N ASN A 42 -14.01 12.62 -22.86
CA ASN A 42 -13.72 12.16 -24.23
C ASN A 42 -13.96 10.64 -24.44
N GLY A 43 -15.04 10.11 -23.87
CA GLY A 43 -15.44 8.70 -23.98
C GLY A 43 -14.62 7.72 -23.13
N THR A 44 -13.70 8.22 -22.31
CA THR A 44 -12.88 7.40 -21.39
C THR A 44 -13.32 7.64 -19.94
N ASN A 45 -13.42 6.56 -19.15
CA ASN A 45 -13.78 6.62 -17.74
C ASN A 45 -12.50 6.83 -16.92
N HIS A 46 -12.38 7.99 -16.26
CA HIS A 46 -11.24 8.32 -15.40
C HIS A 46 -11.59 8.09 -13.94
N LEU A 47 -10.82 7.23 -13.27
CA LEU A 47 -10.97 6.98 -11.83
C LEU A 47 -10.27 8.07 -11.03
N ILE A 48 -10.83 8.41 -9.88
CA ILE A 48 -10.15 9.24 -8.89
C ILE A 48 -8.89 8.52 -8.41
N LYS A 49 -7.78 9.26 -8.32
CA LYS A 49 -6.49 8.76 -7.82
C LYS A 49 -6.50 8.54 -6.30
N LYS A 50 -7.34 9.28 -5.61
CA LYS A 50 -7.46 9.31 -4.16
C LYS A 50 -8.36 8.17 -3.71
N GLU A 51 -7.90 7.40 -2.74
CA GLU A 51 -8.71 6.36 -2.13
C GLU A 51 -9.54 6.98 -0.99
N VAL A 52 -10.86 6.91 -1.14
CA VAL A 52 -11.80 7.39 -0.12
C VAL A 52 -12.47 6.16 0.47
N PRO A 53 -12.27 5.85 1.77
CA PRO A 53 -12.90 4.70 2.38
C PRO A 53 -14.42 4.86 2.40
N CYS A 54 -15.15 3.77 2.21
CA CYS A 54 -16.59 3.73 2.43
C CYS A 54 -16.90 3.09 3.78
N GLU A 55 -18.09 3.40 4.31
CA GLU A 55 -18.59 2.78 5.53
C GLU A 55 -18.97 1.32 5.26
N THR A 56 -18.74 0.45 6.25
CA THR A 56 -18.88 -1.01 6.09
C THR A 56 -19.75 -1.68 7.15
N ASP A 57 -20.39 -0.90 8.00
CA ASP A 57 -21.39 -1.44 8.94
C ASP A 57 -22.75 -1.67 8.24
N GLN A 58 -23.78 -1.97 9.02
CA GLN A 58 -25.13 -2.28 8.51
C GLN A 58 -26.13 -1.14 8.70
N LEU A 59 -25.66 0.04 9.09
CA LEU A 59 -26.49 1.23 9.26
C LEU A 59 -26.62 1.98 7.92
N THR A 60 -27.58 2.90 7.88
CA THR A 60 -27.75 3.77 6.73
C THR A 60 -26.67 4.85 6.73
N HIS A 61 -26.06 5.08 5.56
CA HIS A 61 -25.09 6.15 5.34
C HIS A 61 -25.46 6.99 4.11
N VAL A 62 -25.12 8.29 4.14
CA VAL A 62 -25.36 9.22 3.03
C VAL A 62 -24.05 9.56 2.35
N TYR A 63 -24.00 9.36 1.03
CA TYR A 63 -22.85 9.72 0.20
C TYR A 63 -23.22 10.89 -0.70
N THR A 64 -22.44 11.98 -0.62
CA THR A 64 -22.67 13.20 -1.39
C THR A 64 -21.44 13.54 -2.21
N PHE A 65 -21.60 13.73 -3.52
CA PHE A 65 -20.57 14.23 -4.42
C PHE A 65 -20.94 15.63 -4.90
N ILE A 66 -20.05 16.58 -4.65
CA ILE A 66 -20.21 17.98 -5.04
C ILE A 66 -19.14 18.28 -6.08
N LEU A 67 -19.55 18.74 -7.26
CA LEU A 67 -18.66 19.19 -8.32
C LEU A 67 -18.97 20.66 -8.63
N ARG A 68 -17.93 21.51 -8.64
CA ARG A 68 -18.08 22.97 -8.75
C ARG A 68 -17.57 23.54 -10.07
N PRO A 69 -18.03 24.74 -10.48
CA PRO A 69 -17.58 25.41 -11.70
C PRO A 69 -16.09 25.79 -11.75
N ASP A 70 -15.40 25.81 -10.62
CA ASP A 70 -13.94 26.03 -10.56
C ASP A 70 -13.13 24.72 -10.72
N ALA A 71 -13.78 23.65 -11.18
CA ALA A 71 -13.22 22.30 -11.31
C ALA A 71 -12.68 21.73 -9.98
N THR A 72 -13.25 22.19 -8.86
CA THR A 72 -13.06 21.56 -7.54
C THR A 72 -14.21 20.61 -7.22
N TYR A 73 -13.95 19.66 -6.33
CA TYR A 73 -14.96 18.72 -5.86
C TYR A 73 -14.87 18.52 -4.34
N SER A 74 -15.95 18.01 -3.75
CA SER A 74 -15.95 17.44 -2.39
C SER A 74 -16.73 16.13 -2.38
N ILE A 75 -16.25 15.16 -1.60
CA ILE A 75 -16.95 13.93 -1.24
C ILE A 75 -17.25 14.00 0.25
N LEU A 76 -18.54 13.96 0.58
CA LEU A 76 -19.02 13.89 1.94
C LEU A 76 -19.61 12.51 2.19
N ILE A 77 -19.35 11.98 3.38
CA ILE A 77 -20.03 10.81 3.92
C ILE A 77 -20.68 11.29 5.22
N ASP A 78 -21.98 11.07 5.36
CA ASP A 78 -22.73 11.41 6.57
C ASP A 78 -22.66 12.91 6.90
N ASN A 79 -22.74 13.74 5.84
CA ASN A 79 -22.53 15.20 5.86
C ASN A 79 -21.15 15.67 6.36
N VAL A 80 -20.19 14.77 6.55
CA VAL A 80 -18.80 15.10 6.90
C VAL A 80 -17.94 15.06 5.65
N GLU A 81 -17.19 16.13 5.37
CA GLU A 81 -16.24 16.16 4.26
C GLU A 81 -15.10 15.15 4.51
N LYS A 82 -15.02 14.13 3.66
CA LYS A 82 -13.98 13.10 3.73
C LYS A 82 -12.87 13.36 2.74
N GLN A 83 -13.19 14.01 1.62
CA GLN A 83 -12.23 14.35 0.59
C GLN A 83 -12.63 15.62 -0.16
N THR A 84 -11.64 16.42 -0.53
CA THR A 84 -11.78 17.62 -1.36
C THR A 84 -10.54 17.80 -2.22
N GLY A 85 -10.69 18.44 -3.37
CA GLY A 85 -9.57 18.64 -4.29
C GLY A 85 -9.99 19.21 -5.63
N SER A 86 -9.18 18.96 -6.65
CA SER A 86 -9.39 19.46 -8.01
C SER A 86 -9.31 18.35 -9.06
N LEU A 87 -10.14 18.49 -10.09
CA LEU A 87 -10.15 17.59 -11.26
C LEU A 87 -8.79 17.57 -11.98
N TYR A 88 -8.02 18.67 -11.91
CA TYR A 88 -6.68 18.76 -12.50
C TYR A 88 -5.63 17.89 -11.80
N THR A 89 -5.82 17.57 -10.52
CA THR A 89 -4.81 16.85 -9.72
C THR A 89 -5.24 15.42 -9.42
N ASP A 90 -6.52 15.23 -9.15
CA ASP A 90 -7.04 14.00 -8.55
C ASP A 90 -7.61 13.02 -9.58
N TRP A 91 -7.68 13.40 -10.85
CA TRP A 91 -7.92 12.49 -11.98
C TRP A 91 -6.85 12.70 -13.06
N ASP A 92 -6.63 11.67 -13.88
CA ASP A 92 -5.78 11.75 -15.09
C ASP A 92 -6.62 12.11 -16.32
N ILE A 93 -7.31 13.25 -16.29
CA ILE A 93 -8.17 13.70 -17.40
C ILE A 93 -7.36 14.46 -18.46
N LEU A 94 -6.56 15.43 -18.01
CA LEU A 94 -5.70 16.23 -18.86
C LEU A 94 -4.23 15.81 -18.68
N PRO A 95 -3.38 15.97 -19.71
CA PRO A 95 -1.94 15.81 -19.56
C PRO A 95 -1.38 16.69 -18.42
N PRO A 96 -0.24 16.33 -17.80
CA PRO A 96 0.36 17.17 -16.78
C PRO A 96 0.78 18.52 -17.37
N LYS A 97 0.57 19.62 -16.63
CA LYS A 97 0.97 20.98 -17.06
C LYS A 97 2.47 21.11 -17.33
N LYS A 98 3.28 20.31 -16.63
CA LYS A 98 4.74 20.32 -16.72
C LYS A 98 5.29 18.92 -16.83
N ILE A 99 6.30 18.75 -17.67
CA ILE A 99 7.01 17.48 -17.89
C ILE A 99 8.51 17.71 -17.75
N LYS A 100 9.26 16.63 -17.49
CA LYS A 100 10.72 16.69 -17.65
C LYS A 100 11.03 16.88 -19.12
N ASP A 101 11.96 17.77 -19.43
CA ASP A 101 12.40 18.02 -20.79
C ASP A 101 12.94 16.72 -21.42
N PRO A 102 12.25 16.16 -22.43
CA PRO A 102 12.68 14.92 -23.06
C PRO A 102 13.96 15.08 -23.88
N GLU A 103 14.29 16.31 -24.31
CA GLU A 103 15.49 16.62 -25.09
C GLU A 103 16.68 16.98 -24.20
N ALA A 104 16.46 17.20 -22.90
CA ALA A 104 17.53 17.54 -21.99
C ALA A 104 18.47 16.35 -21.79
N LYS A 105 19.75 16.64 -21.99
CA LYS A 105 20.84 15.70 -21.73
C LYS A 105 21.68 16.21 -20.57
N LYS A 106 22.22 15.28 -19.79
CA LYS A 106 23.22 15.59 -18.77
C LYS A 106 24.41 16.27 -19.46
N PRO A 107 24.78 17.50 -19.05
CA PRO A 107 25.98 18.16 -19.58
C PRO A 107 27.23 17.33 -19.33
N GLU A 108 28.19 17.35 -20.26
CA GLU A 108 29.45 16.61 -20.13
C GLU A 108 30.28 17.08 -18.93
N ASP A 109 30.16 18.37 -18.57
CA ASP A 109 30.83 18.99 -17.42
C ASP A 109 30.08 18.78 -16.09
N TRP A 110 29.00 17.99 -16.08
CA TRP A 110 28.21 17.72 -14.89
C TRP A 110 28.75 16.51 -14.12
N ASP A 111 29.47 16.77 -13.03
CA ASP A 111 29.95 15.70 -12.16
C ASP A 111 28.89 15.33 -11.11
N ASP A 112 28.34 14.14 -11.23
CA ASP A 112 27.38 13.54 -10.29
C ASP A 112 28.02 12.50 -9.36
N LYS A 113 29.36 12.36 -9.41
CA LYS A 113 30.09 11.51 -8.46
C LYS A 113 30.41 12.33 -7.22
N GLU A 114 29.72 12.02 -6.13
CA GLU A 114 29.96 12.66 -4.84
C GLU A 114 31.39 12.41 -4.32
N TYR A 115 31.95 11.24 -4.66
CA TYR A 115 33.29 10.84 -4.25
C TYR A 115 34.15 10.46 -5.46
N ILE A 116 35.40 10.93 -5.44
CA ILE A 116 36.44 10.59 -6.42
C ILE A 116 37.63 9.95 -5.71
N PRO A 117 38.44 9.12 -6.42
CA PRO A 117 39.76 8.74 -5.95
C PRO A 117 40.58 9.95 -5.55
N ASP A 118 41.25 9.87 -4.41
CA ASP A 118 42.20 10.87 -3.96
C ASP A 118 43.39 10.90 -4.93
N PRO A 119 43.60 12.00 -5.68
CA PRO A 119 44.72 12.09 -6.62
C PRO A 119 46.08 12.11 -5.92
N GLU A 120 46.12 12.47 -4.63
CA GLU A 120 47.35 12.50 -3.83
C GLU A 120 47.63 11.16 -3.13
N ASP A 121 46.64 10.26 -3.05
CA ASP A 121 46.84 8.92 -2.50
C ASP A 121 47.52 8.05 -3.54
N LYS A 122 48.84 7.89 -3.40
CA LYS A 122 49.66 7.07 -4.29
C LYS A 122 49.83 5.69 -3.69
N LYS A 123 49.81 4.68 -4.56
CA LYS A 123 50.15 3.31 -4.18
C LYS A 123 51.55 3.30 -3.54
N PRO A 124 51.71 2.75 -2.32
CA PRO A 124 53.03 2.60 -1.72
C PRO A 124 53.96 1.77 -2.60
N GLU A 125 55.24 2.14 -2.63
CA GLU A 125 56.28 1.35 -3.29
C GLU A 125 56.37 -0.03 -2.64
N GLY A 126 56.47 -1.09 -3.46
CA GLY A 126 56.51 -2.48 -2.98
C GLY A 126 55.16 -3.12 -2.67
N TYR A 127 54.03 -2.39 -2.75
CA TYR A 127 52.71 -2.94 -2.40
C TYR A 127 52.29 -4.12 -3.30
N ASP A 128 52.55 -4.03 -4.60
CA ASP A 128 52.21 -5.09 -5.56
C ASP A 128 53.21 -6.26 -5.49
N ASP A 129 54.37 -6.06 -4.86
CA ASP A 129 55.42 -7.08 -4.70
C ASP A 129 55.15 -7.99 -3.49
N ILE A 130 54.16 -7.66 -2.66
CA ILE A 130 53.72 -8.51 -1.54
C ILE A 130 52.98 -9.72 -2.13
N PRO A 131 53.52 -10.94 -2.03
CA PRO A 131 52.88 -12.12 -2.60
C PRO A 131 51.63 -12.48 -1.79
N LYS A 132 50.63 -13.06 -2.46
CA LYS A 132 49.39 -13.54 -1.82
C LYS A 132 49.64 -14.64 -0.80
N GLU A 133 50.64 -15.46 -1.07
CA GLU A 133 51.03 -16.59 -0.26
C GLU A 133 52.54 -16.51 -0.02
N ILE A 134 52.96 -16.90 1.19
CA ILE A 134 54.36 -17.03 1.58
C ILE A 134 54.61 -18.46 2.04
N PRO A 135 55.84 -18.98 1.92
CA PRO A 135 56.23 -20.22 2.58
C PRO A 135 55.86 -20.20 4.06
N ASP A 136 55.27 -21.28 4.55
CA ASP A 136 54.95 -21.47 5.95
C ASP A 136 56.24 -21.50 6.78
N PRO A 137 56.48 -20.52 7.66
CA PRO A 137 57.70 -20.47 8.47
C PRO A 137 57.78 -21.62 9.49
N ASP A 138 56.65 -22.25 9.82
CA ASP A 138 56.58 -23.39 10.73
C ASP A 138 56.63 -24.74 10.01
N ALA A 139 56.62 -24.75 8.67
CA ALA A 139 56.78 -25.97 7.90
C ALA A 139 58.18 -26.55 8.11
N LYS A 140 58.22 -27.81 8.57
CA LYS A 140 59.46 -28.58 8.73
C LYS A 140 59.50 -29.67 7.68
N LYS A 141 60.69 -29.86 7.11
CA LYS A 141 60.96 -31.00 6.25
C LYS A 141 60.72 -32.29 7.04
N PRO A 142 59.89 -33.22 6.54
CA PRO A 142 59.68 -34.51 7.19
C PRO A 142 60.99 -35.27 7.36
N GLU A 143 61.13 -36.02 8.45
CA GLU A 143 62.35 -36.81 8.72
C GLU A 143 62.58 -37.92 7.69
N ASP A 144 61.51 -38.42 7.07
CA ASP A 144 61.53 -39.47 6.04
C ASP A 144 61.64 -38.93 4.59
N TRP A 145 61.93 -37.65 4.38
CA TRP A 145 62.02 -37.07 3.03
C TRP A 145 63.36 -37.38 2.36
N ASP A 146 63.33 -37.95 1.15
CA ASP A 146 64.53 -38.25 0.36
C ASP A 146 64.66 -37.31 -0.85
N ASP A 147 65.68 -36.44 -0.86
CA ASP A 147 65.87 -35.48 -1.96
C ASP A 147 66.26 -36.13 -3.30
N GLU A 148 66.82 -37.35 -3.30
CA GLU A 148 67.19 -38.08 -4.53
C GLU A 148 65.97 -38.74 -5.20
N GLU A 149 64.99 -39.19 -4.42
CA GLU A 149 63.79 -39.90 -4.89
C GLU A 149 62.55 -38.98 -4.99
N ASP A 150 62.33 -38.07 -4.03
CA ASP A 150 61.16 -37.18 -3.94
C ASP A 150 61.41 -35.77 -4.51
N GLY A 151 62.67 -35.40 -4.73
CA GLY A 151 63.12 -34.09 -5.20
C GLY A 151 63.36 -33.06 -4.08
N GLU A 152 63.78 -31.84 -4.45
CA GLU A 152 64.08 -30.77 -3.50
C GLU A 152 62.83 -30.37 -2.71
N TRP A 153 62.84 -30.62 -1.40
CA TRP A 153 61.72 -30.27 -0.53
C TRP A 153 61.43 -28.76 -0.54
N THR A 154 60.18 -28.39 -0.80
CA THR A 154 59.70 -27.01 -0.68
C THR A 154 58.64 -26.91 0.42
N PRO A 155 58.73 -25.92 1.33
CA PRO A 155 57.71 -25.69 2.35
C PRO A 155 56.33 -25.40 1.74
N SER A 156 55.25 -25.84 2.40
CA SER A 156 53.88 -25.49 2.04
C SER A 156 53.67 -23.98 2.10
N THR A 157 52.82 -23.41 1.25
CA THR A 157 52.51 -21.98 1.28
C THR A 157 51.30 -21.69 2.16
N ILE A 158 51.32 -20.57 2.87
CA ILE A 158 50.21 -20.04 3.67
C ILE A 158 49.83 -18.63 3.16
N PRO A 159 48.58 -18.17 3.39
CA PRO A 159 48.19 -16.80 3.05
C PRO A 159 49.08 -15.77 3.76
N ASN A 160 49.61 -14.82 3.01
CA ASN A 160 50.47 -13.75 3.55
C ASN A 160 49.62 -12.71 4.32
N PRO A 161 49.79 -12.54 5.64
CA PRO A 161 49.03 -11.56 6.42
C PRO A 161 49.23 -10.10 5.97
N GLU A 162 50.37 -9.82 5.33
CA GLU A 162 50.70 -8.49 4.79
C GLU A 162 50.01 -8.21 3.45
N TYR A 163 49.51 -9.23 2.74
CA TYR A 163 48.78 -9.04 1.49
C TYR A 163 47.40 -8.42 1.75
N LYS A 164 47.22 -7.14 1.41
CA LYS A 164 45.96 -6.40 1.61
C LYS A 164 45.04 -6.39 0.39
N GLY A 165 45.28 -7.27 -0.59
CA GLY A 165 44.52 -7.31 -1.84
C GLY A 165 45.00 -6.28 -2.88
N PRO A 166 44.30 -6.13 -4.01
CA PRO A 166 44.63 -5.09 -4.99
C PRO A 166 44.44 -3.69 -4.38
N TRP A 167 45.48 -2.85 -4.48
CA TRP A 167 45.42 -1.49 -3.97
C TRP A 167 44.30 -0.69 -4.64
N LYS A 168 43.54 0.06 -3.83
CA LYS A 168 42.55 1.03 -4.30
C LYS A 168 42.83 2.37 -3.61
N PRO A 169 42.85 3.49 -4.34
CA PRO A 169 43.02 4.81 -3.75
C PRO A 169 41.86 5.12 -2.79
N LYS A 170 42.15 5.87 -1.72
CA LYS A 170 41.15 6.47 -0.84
C LYS A 170 40.18 7.31 -1.65
N LYS A 171 38.93 7.41 -1.18
CA LYS A 171 37.92 8.26 -1.80
C LYS A 171 37.82 9.57 -1.03
N ILE A 172 37.89 10.71 -1.73
CA ILE A 172 37.66 12.05 -1.19
C ILE A 172 36.38 12.65 -1.77
N LYS A 173 35.81 13.62 -1.06
CA LYS A 173 34.68 14.39 -1.59
C LYS A 173 35.10 15.13 -2.84
N ASN A 174 34.31 14.98 -3.89
CA ASN A 174 34.58 15.63 -5.16
C ASN A 174 34.22 17.13 -5.08
N PRO A 175 35.20 18.04 -5.21
CA PRO A 175 34.93 19.48 -5.17
C PRO A 175 34.07 19.96 -6.35
N ASN A 176 34.00 19.19 -7.44
CA ASN A 176 33.20 19.51 -8.62
C ASN A 176 31.80 18.86 -8.61
N TYR A 177 31.42 18.17 -7.53
CA TYR A 177 30.11 17.51 -7.45
C TYR A 177 28.97 18.53 -7.55
N LYS A 178 28.16 18.43 -8.60
CA LYS A 178 27.01 19.30 -8.86
C LYS A 178 25.67 18.68 -8.42
N GLY A 179 25.70 17.51 -7.78
CA GLY A 179 24.48 16.75 -7.44
C GLY A 179 24.10 15.74 -8.52
N LYS A 180 23.17 14.83 -8.20
CA LYS A 180 22.56 13.96 -9.22
C LYS A 180 21.83 14.83 -10.24
N TRP A 181 22.25 14.73 -11.51
CA TRP A 181 21.63 15.48 -12.58
C TRP A 181 20.13 15.11 -12.71
N LYS A 182 19.29 16.11 -12.91
CA LYS A 182 17.86 15.96 -13.18
C LYS A 182 17.53 16.83 -14.38
N ALA A 183 16.80 16.26 -15.35
CA ALA A 183 16.28 17.02 -16.47
C ALA A 183 15.44 18.21 -15.96
N PRO A 184 15.60 19.41 -16.56
CA PRO A 184 14.77 20.56 -16.25
C PRO A 184 13.30 20.24 -16.50
N ILE A 185 12.43 20.88 -15.73
CA ILE A 185 10.98 20.77 -15.89
C ILE A 185 10.54 21.89 -16.83
N ILE A 186 9.89 21.52 -17.94
CA ILE A 186 9.36 22.44 -18.95
C ILE A 186 7.83 22.36 -18.99
N ASP A 187 7.20 23.37 -19.58
CA ASP A 187 5.77 23.33 -19.85
C ASP A 187 5.47 22.24 -20.89
N ASN A 188 4.41 21.48 -20.66
CA ASN A 188 4.05 20.38 -21.55
C ASN A 188 3.38 20.91 -22.82
N PRO A 189 3.95 20.72 -24.02
CA PRO A 189 3.35 21.21 -25.26
C PRO A 189 1.99 20.54 -25.58
N ASP A 190 1.74 19.36 -25.01
CA ASP A 190 0.48 18.63 -25.18
C ASP A 190 -0.59 19.09 -24.18
N PHE A 191 -0.23 19.85 -23.14
CA PHE A 191 -1.19 20.38 -22.20
C PHE A 191 -2.04 21.47 -22.87
N LYS A 192 -3.35 21.24 -22.90
CA LYS A 192 -4.35 22.23 -23.26
C LYS A 192 -5.35 22.29 -22.13
N ASP A 193 -5.54 23.50 -21.61
CA ASP A 193 -6.50 23.74 -20.54
C ASP A 193 -7.92 23.57 -21.08
N ASP A 194 -8.80 23.04 -20.23
CA ASP A 194 -10.23 22.91 -20.51
C ASP A 194 -11.01 23.63 -19.41
N PRO A 195 -11.51 24.85 -19.65
CA PRO A 195 -12.25 25.60 -18.64
C PRO A 195 -13.58 24.93 -18.27
N ASP A 196 -14.08 24.03 -19.12
CA ASP A 196 -15.35 23.32 -18.96
C ASP A 196 -15.14 21.88 -18.46
N LEU A 197 -13.97 21.58 -17.85
CA LEU A 197 -13.64 20.25 -17.33
C LEU A 197 -14.67 19.68 -16.34
N TYR A 198 -15.41 20.55 -15.64
CA TYR A 198 -16.47 20.19 -14.70
C TYR A 198 -17.84 20.00 -15.37
N VAL A 199 -17.99 20.36 -16.65
CA VAL A 199 -19.26 20.37 -17.37
C VAL A 199 -19.52 19.00 -17.97
N PHE A 200 -20.54 18.33 -17.46
CA PHE A 200 -21.04 17.07 -18.01
C PHE A 200 -22.35 17.35 -18.76
N PRO A 201 -22.33 17.43 -20.10
CA PRO A 201 -23.54 17.70 -20.86
C PRO A 201 -24.53 16.54 -20.77
N ASN A 202 -25.82 16.87 -20.84
CA ASN A 202 -26.93 15.93 -21.07
C ASN A 202 -27.23 14.91 -19.95
N LEU A 203 -26.97 15.21 -18.68
CA LEU A 203 -27.40 14.34 -17.57
C LEU A 203 -28.94 14.25 -17.51
N LYS A 204 -29.50 13.08 -17.79
CA LYS A 204 -30.96 12.87 -17.88
C LYS A 204 -31.48 11.74 -17.01
N TYR A 205 -30.70 10.67 -16.85
CA TYR A 205 -31.13 9.50 -16.09
C TYR A 205 -30.17 9.21 -14.94
N VAL A 206 -30.73 8.67 -13.86
CA VAL A 206 -29.98 8.00 -12.80
C VAL A 206 -30.13 6.50 -12.99
N GLY A 207 -29.02 5.76 -13.01
CA GLY A 207 -28.99 4.32 -13.13
C GLY A 207 -28.33 3.67 -11.93
N ILE A 208 -28.92 2.57 -11.47
CA ILE A 208 -28.32 1.66 -10.50
C ILE A 208 -28.07 0.35 -11.23
N GLU A 209 -26.80 0.08 -11.49
CA GLU A 209 -26.33 -1.15 -12.12
C GLU A 209 -25.09 -1.57 -11.33
N LEU A 210 -25.18 -2.74 -10.72
CA LEU A 210 -24.20 -3.27 -9.80
C LEU A 210 -24.38 -4.78 -9.66
N TRP A 211 -23.34 -5.44 -9.15
CA TRP A 211 -23.34 -6.85 -8.81
C TRP A 211 -23.29 -7.02 -7.29
N GLN A 212 -24.08 -7.94 -6.74
CA GLN A 212 -24.03 -8.30 -5.32
C GLN A 212 -23.95 -9.80 -5.14
N VAL A 213 -23.06 -10.25 -4.26
CA VAL A 213 -23.04 -11.66 -3.82
C VAL A 213 -24.13 -11.88 -2.77
N LYS A 214 -24.15 -11.06 -1.71
CA LYS A 214 -25.20 -11.04 -0.69
C LYS A 214 -26.10 -9.83 -0.93
N SER A 215 -27.37 -10.08 -1.22
CA SER A 215 -28.39 -9.03 -1.35
C SER A 215 -28.77 -8.44 0.01
N GLY A 216 -29.41 -7.27 -0.01
CA GLY A 216 -29.95 -6.62 1.20
C GLY A 216 -29.70 -5.12 1.27
N THR A 217 -28.89 -4.58 0.36
CA THR A 217 -28.65 -3.13 0.26
C THR A 217 -29.92 -2.41 -0.14
N MET A 218 -30.24 -1.35 0.59
CA MET A 218 -31.35 -0.44 0.31
C MET A 218 -30.77 0.88 -0.20
N PHE A 219 -31.44 1.47 -1.19
CA PHE A 219 -31.13 2.80 -1.70
C PHE A 219 -32.38 3.67 -1.54
N ASP A 220 -32.21 4.85 -0.96
CA ASP A 220 -33.27 5.85 -0.82
C ASP A 220 -32.69 7.27 -0.92
N ASN A 221 -33.56 8.27 -1.03
CA ASN A 221 -33.26 9.70 -0.99
C ASN A 221 -32.24 10.17 -2.04
N ILE A 222 -32.32 9.61 -3.25
CA ILE A 222 -31.49 10.03 -4.38
C ILE A 222 -31.84 11.48 -4.75
N LEU A 223 -30.87 12.38 -4.58
CA LEU A 223 -30.96 13.79 -4.93
C LEU A 223 -29.90 14.16 -5.96
N VAL A 224 -30.32 14.86 -7.01
CA VAL A 224 -29.44 15.60 -7.93
C VAL A 224 -29.89 17.06 -7.91
N ALA A 225 -29.02 17.96 -7.46
CA ALA A 225 -29.31 19.37 -7.27
C ALA A 225 -28.06 20.23 -7.48
N ASP A 226 -28.26 21.54 -7.63
CA ASP A 226 -27.22 22.57 -7.79
C ASP A 226 -26.99 23.41 -6.52
N ASP A 227 -27.80 23.20 -5.47
CA ASP A 227 -27.67 23.86 -4.17
C ASP A 227 -27.11 22.90 -3.11
N VAL A 228 -25.87 23.17 -2.71
CA VAL A 228 -25.14 22.39 -1.69
C VAL A 228 -25.80 22.49 -0.31
N GLU A 229 -26.32 23.66 0.06
CA GLU A 229 -26.93 23.85 1.37
C GLU A 229 -28.30 23.18 1.44
N TYR A 230 -29.05 23.18 0.33
CA TYR A 230 -30.25 22.37 0.19
C TYR A 230 -29.96 20.87 0.33
N ALA A 231 -28.91 20.36 -0.34
CA ALA A 231 -28.54 18.96 -0.26
C ALA A 231 -28.15 18.53 1.17
N LYS A 232 -27.32 19.33 1.86
CA LYS A 232 -26.96 19.09 3.27
C LYS A 232 -28.18 19.08 4.17
N LYS A 233 -29.07 20.08 4.00
CA LYS A 233 -30.31 20.17 4.77
C LYS A 233 -31.21 18.95 4.55
N LEU A 234 -31.36 18.49 3.31
CA LEU A 234 -32.15 17.30 3.02
C LEU A 234 -31.56 16.06 3.70
N ALA A 235 -30.24 15.87 3.65
CA ALA A 235 -29.55 14.77 4.31
C ALA A 235 -29.76 14.78 5.85
N GLU A 236 -29.74 15.96 6.49
CA GLU A 236 -30.08 16.08 7.91
C GLU A 236 -31.57 15.79 8.16
N GLU A 237 -32.45 16.26 7.28
CA GLU A 237 -33.90 16.10 7.44
C GLU A 237 -34.42 14.69 7.17
N THR A 238 -33.66 13.85 6.44
CA THR A 238 -33.94 12.44 6.16
C THR A 238 -33.10 11.53 7.06
N TRP A 239 -31.87 11.21 6.65
CA TRP A 239 -30.94 10.32 7.35
C TRP A 239 -30.58 10.84 8.73
N GLY A 240 -30.25 12.13 8.86
CA GLY A 240 -29.80 12.73 10.12
C GLY A 240 -30.84 12.60 11.24
N LYS A 241 -32.13 12.69 10.92
CA LYS A 241 -33.23 12.46 11.88
C LYS A 241 -33.43 11.00 12.27
N GLN A 242 -33.02 10.06 11.43
CA GLN A 242 -33.30 8.64 11.61
C GLN A 242 -32.12 7.84 12.17
N LYS A 243 -30.88 8.27 11.90
CA LYS A 243 -29.66 7.50 12.21
C LYS A 243 -29.55 7.04 13.67
N ASP A 244 -29.93 7.88 14.65
CA ASP A 244 -29.80 7.53 16.06
C ASP A 244 -30.86 6.49 16.48
N ALA A 245 -32.08 6.62 15.95
CA ALA A 245 -33.16 5.67 16.19
C ALA A 245 -32.90 4.34 15.47
N GLU A 246 -32.38 4.39 14.23
CA GLU A 246 -31.92 3.22 13.49
C GLU A 246 -30.83 2.48 14.26
N LYS A 247 -29.79 3.19 14.70
CA LYS A 247 -28.69 2.61 15.47
C LYS A 247 -29.17 1.94 16.75
N ALA A 248 -30.03 2.62 17.52
CA ALA A 248 -30.58 2.04 18.74
C ALA A 248 -31.41 0.77 18.47
N ALA A 249 -32.24 0.78 17.43
CA ALA A 249 -33.02 -0.39 17.02
C ALA A 249 -32.12 -1.54 16.53
N PHE A 250 -31.05 -1.24 15.81
CA PHE A 250 -30.07 -2.21 15.34
C PHE A 250 -29.33 -2.87 16.52
N GLU A 251 -28.83 -2.09 17.46
CA GLU A 251 -28.16 -2.59 18.66
C GLU A 251 -29.10 -3.45 19.53
N GLU A 252 -30.38 -3.06 19.66
CA GLU A 252 -31.39 -3.87 20.35
C GLU A 252 -31.65 -5.20 19.63
N ALA A 253 -31.72 -5.19 18.30
CA ALA A 253 -31.96 -6.38 17.49
C ALA A 253 -30.78 -7.36 17.52
N GLU A 254 -29.56 -6.85 17.39
CA GLU A 254 -28.34 -7.68 17.48
C GLU A 254 -28.19 -8.29 18.86
N LYS A 255 -28.44 -7.52 19.94
CA LYS A 255 -28.44 -8.07 21.30
C LYS A 255 -29.45 -9.21 21.48
N LYS A 256 -30.68 -9.05 20.98
CA LYS A 256 -31.69 -10.11 21.03
C LYS A 256 -31.24 -11.35 20.27
N ARG A 257 -30.61 -11.16 19.11
CA ARG A 257 -30.10 -12.26 18.29
C ARG A 257 -28.96 -13.01 18.98
N GLU A 258 -28.02 -12.30 19.61
CA GLU A 258 -26.96 -12.92 20.42
C GLU A 258 -27.53 -13.69 21.63
N GLU A 259 -28.56 -13.15 22.30
CA GLU A 259 -29.25 -13.83 23.39
C GLU A 259 -30.03 -15.08 22.94
N GLU A 260 -30.53 -15.12 21.71
CA GLU A 260 -31.18 -16.31 21.12
C GLU A 260 -30.13 -17.34 20.68
N GLU A 261 -29.08 -16.92 19.97
CA GLU A 261 -27.99 -17.79 19.52
C GLU A 261 -27.24 -18.43 20.71
N SER A 262 -27.12 -17.73 21.84
CA SER A 262 -26.51 -18.26 23.07
C SER A 262 -27.41 -19.24 23.84
N LYS A 263 -28.74 -19.16 23.68
CA LYS A 263 -29.69 -20.13 24.28
C LYS A 263 -29.78 -21.42 23.46
N ASP A 264 -29.56 -21.34 22.15
CA ASP A 264 -29.56 -22.48 21.24
C ASP A 264 -28.16 -23.11 21.08
N ALA A 265 -27.13 -22.56 21.74
CA ALA A 265 -25.83 -23.21 21.84
C ALA A 265 -25.99 -24.53 22.61
N PRO A 266 -25.54 -25.69 22.05
CA PRO A 266 -25.70 -26.97 22.72
C PRO A 266 -24.97 -26.94 24.06
N VAL A 267 -25.73 -27.14 25.14
CA VAL A 267 -25.18 -27.46 26.45
C VAL A 267 -24.50 -28.82 26.28
N ASP A 268 -23.18 -28.85 26.33
CA ASP A 268 -22.44 -30.09 26.51
C ASP A 268 -22.77 -30.63 27.90
N SER A 269 -23.88 -31.36 27.99
CA SER A 269 -24.29 -32.12 29.15
C SER A 269 -23.89 -33.57 28.94
N ASP A 270 -22.58 -33.84 29.02
CA ASP A 270 -22.10 -35.14 29.52
C ASP A 270 -21.62 -34.92 30.97
N ALA A 271 -22.61 -34.81 31.85
CA ALA A 271 -22.45 -35.19 33.24
C ALA A 271 -23.52 -36.24 33.55
N GLU A 272 -23.06 -37.29 34.24
CA GLU A 272 -23.79 -38.37 34.94
C GLU A 272 -23.96 -39.65 34.08
N ASP A 273 -23.50 -40.84 34.49
CA ASP A 273 -23.30 -41.43 35.82
C ASP A 273 -22.43 -42.71 35.75
N GLU A 274 -21.68 -43.03 36.82
CA GLU A 274 -21.83 -44.25 37.65
C GLU A 274 -20.58 -44.58 38.51
N ASP A 275 -20.87 -44.78 39.81
CA ASP A 275 -20.27 -45.75 40.74
C ASP A 275 -18.92 -45.46 41.46
N GLY A 276 -19.05 -44.90 42.67
CA GLY A 276 -19.00 -45.68 43.93
C GLY A 276 -17.66 -46.23 44.47
N ALA A 277 -17.48 -46.03 45.78
CA ALA A 277 -16.51 -46.61 46.74
C ALA A 277 -15.22 -45.78 46.94
N ASP A 278 -15.09 -45.04 48.03
CA ASP A 278 -14.79 -45.45 49.42
C ASP A 278 -13.29 -45.35 49.75
N ASP A 279 -13.07 -44.55 50.78
CA ASP A 279 -12.02 -44.58 51.80
C ASP A 279 -10.56 -44.18 51.57
N THR A 280 -10.14 -43.38 52.57
CA THR A 280 -8.82 -43.29 53.22
C THR A 280 -7.67 -42.48 52.63
N GLU A 281 -7.30 -41.48 53.44
CA GLU A 281 -5.95 -41.18 53.96
C GLU A 281 -4.82 -40.83 52.99
N GLY A 282 -4.35 -39.59 53.12
CA GLY A 282 -2.96 -39.37 53.50
C GLY A 282 -1.94 -39.16 52.38
N HIS A 283 -1.15 -38.11 52.63
CA HIS A 283 0.28 -37.97 52.30
C HIS A 283 0.66 -37.08 51.12
N GLU A 284 1.34 -35.99 51.51
CA GLU A 284 2.37 -35.27 50.78
C GLU A 284 3.29 -36.19 49.95
N SER A 285 3.72 -35.73 48.76
CA SER A 285 5.14 -35.68 48.44
C SER A 285 5.40 -35.01 47.09
N ASP A 286 6.39 -34.12 47.14
CA ASP A 286 7.19 -33.60 46.05
C ASP A 286 7.60 -34.66 45.00
N SER A 287 7.69 -34.23 43.75
CA SER A 287 8.94 -34.31 42.97
C SER A 287 8.70 -33.63 41.61
N ASP A 288 9.36 -32.49 41.38
CA ASP A 288 10.66 -32.41 40.70
C ASP A 288 10.49 -32.57 39.17
N THR A 289 10.99 -31.72 38.28
CA THR A 289 12.00 -30.67 38.34
C THR A 289 11.97 -29.96 36.96
N LYS A 290 12.44 -28.71 36.90
CA LYS A 290 13.36 -28.11 35.87
C LYS A 290 13.12 -28.40 34.38
N SER A 291 13.27 -27.46 33.45
CA SER A 291 13.96 -26.17 33.46
C SER A 291 13.89 -25.58 32.04
N ASP A 292 14.04 -24.27 31.99
CA ASP A 292 14.64 -23.45 30.94
C ASP A 292 13.89 -23.30 29.60
N ASP A 293 13.19 -22.16 29.54
CA ASP A 293 13.33 -21.15 28.49
C ASP A 293 14.71 -21.16 27.81
N GLU A 294 14.71 -21.09 26.48
CA GLU A 294 15.63 -20.18 25.78
C GLU A 294 15.02 -19.75 24.44
N ASP A 295 14.74 -18.45 24.38
CA ASP A 295 14.50 -17.65 23.19
C ASP A 295 15.55 -17.87 22.11
N LYS A 296 15.11 -17.91 20.85
CA LYS A 296 15.85 -17.30 19.74
C LYS A 296 14.90 -16.67 18.72
N GLU A 297 14.80 -15.34 18.83
CA GLU A 297 14.67 -14.47 17.67
C GLU A 297 15.89 -14.64 16.76
N ASP A 298 15.67 -14.75 15.46
CA ASP A 298 16.67 -14.33 14.47
C ASP A 298 15.96 -13.48 13.42
N ALA A 299 16.39 -12.23 13.36
CA ALA A 299 16.02 -11.23 12.39
C ALA A 299 17.18 -11.03 11.39
N HIS A 300 16.80 -10.51 10.23
CA HIS A 300 17.62 -9.91 9.17
C HIS A 300 18.37 -10.88 8.22
N ASP A 301 18.46 -10.63 6.91
CA ASP A 301 18.38 -9.35 6.21
C ASP A 301 17.99 -9.49 4.71
N GLU A 302 17.61 -8.33 4.19
CA GLU A 302 17.13 -7.87 2.88
C GLU A 302 17.56 -8.55 1.56
N LEU A 303 16.61 -8.51 0.60
CA LEU A 303 16.78 -7.92 -0.74
C LEU A 303 15.47 -7.29 -1.22
#